data_AF-A0A963HL26-F1
#
_entry.id   AF-A0A963HL26-F1
#
_cell.length_a   1.000
_cell.length_b   1.000
_cell.length_c   1.000
_cell.angle_alpha   90.00
_cell.angle_beta   90.00
_cell.angle_gamma   90.00
#
_symmetry.space_group_name_H-M   'P 1'
#
loop_
_entity.id
_entity.type
_entity.pdbx_description
1 polymer ?
#
loop_
_entity_poly.entity_id
_entity_poly.type
_entity_poly.pdbx_seq_one_letter_code
_entity_poly.pdbx_strand_id
1 'polypeptide(L)'
;MSDTVKTEIDAENDKVLEKFNFLIDKYHHYDRAVVTPENVSDIDKVPVLTECVKLRSKHLQAEFDELSPLRLLLDAALVDANIELGPADRQALVHALENRIIVQEKVLLEHQN
;
A
#
# COMPACT_ATOMS: atom_id res chain seq x y z
N MET A 1 37.85 10.22 15.22
CA MET A 1 37.73 9.03 14.35
C MET A 1 36.70 8.15 15.06
N SER A 2 35.46 8.16 14.57
CA SER A 2 34.38 7.41 15.21
C SER A 2 34.28 6.07 14.49
N ASP A 3 34.89 5.05 15.05
CA ASP A 3 34.72 3.67 14.61
C ASP A 3 33.29 3.25 14.90
N THR A 4 32.40 3.39 13.91
CA THR A 4 31.04 2.89 13.97
C THR A 4 31.11 1.36 14.04
N VAL A 5 30.85 0.81 15.22
CA VAL A 5 30.67 -0.62 15.43
C VAL A 5 29.55 -1.07 14.51
N LYS A 6 29.89 -1.69 13.36
CA LYS A 6 28.91 -2.33 12.49
C LYS A 6 28.23 -3.41 13.31
N THR A 7 26.98 -3.16 13.69
CA THR A 7 26.16 -4.13 14.40
C THR A 7 25.71 -5.20 13.41
N GLU A 8 25.39 -6.41 13.89
CA GLU A 8 24.87 -7.48 13.04
C GLU A 8 23.61 -7.03 12.25
N ILE A 9 22.86 -6.09 12.84
CA ILE A 9 21.69 -5.42 12.25
C ILE A 9 22.07 -4.58 11.03
N ASP A 10 23.20 -3.87 11.07
CA ASP A 10 23.68 -3.09 9.92
C ASP A 10 24.05 -4.00 8.74
N ALA A 11 24.63 -5.18 9.02
CA ALA A 11 24.96 -6.17 7.99
C ALA A 11 23.71 -6.82 7.38
N GLU A 12 22.67 -7.07 8.18
CA GLU A 12 21.39 -7.55 7.68
C GLU A 12 20.68 -6.50 6.83
N ASN A 13 20.75 -5.24 7.23
CA ASN A 13 20.16 -4.13 6.49
C ASN A 13 20.87 -3.90 5.14
N ASP A 14 22.20 -3.97 5.11
CA ASP A 14 23.00 -3.93 3.88
C ASP A 14 22.59 -5.05 2.90
N LYS A 15 22.32 -6.25 3.40
CA LYS A 15 21.87 -7.40 2.60
C LYS A 15 20.45 -7.23 2.07
N VAL A 16 19.57 -6.58 2.83
CA VAL A 16 18.21 -6.25 2.37
C VAL A 16 18.26 -5.21 1.26
N LEU A 17 19.10 -4.18 1.41
CA LEU A 17 19.31 -3.15 0.38
C LEU A 17 19.88 -3.73 -0.91
N GLU A 18 20.82 -4.68 -0.83
CA GLU A 18 21.36 -5.38 -2.00
C GLU A 18 20.27 -6.17 -2.75
N LYS A 19 19.43 -6.92 -2.03
CA LYS A 19 18.30 -7.64 -2.63
C LYS A 19 17.28 -6.70 -3.28
N PHE A 20 17.04 -5.55 -2.65
CA PHE A 20 16.14 -4.54 -3.18
C PHE A 20 16.68 -3.93 -4.47
N ASN A 21 17.96 -3.54 -4.51
CA ASN A 21 18.60 -3.02 -5.72
C ASN A 21 18.60 -4.06 -6.85
N PHE A 22 18.84 -5.33 -6.54
CA PHE A 22 18.73 -6.41 -7.53
C PHE A 22 17.32 -6.53 -8.13
N LEU A 23 16.27 -6.38 -7.31
CA LEU A 23 14.89 -6.40 -7.79
C LEU A 23 14.59 -5.18 -8.68
N ILE A 24 15.05 -3.99 -8.29
CA ILE A 24 14.91 -2.77 -9.08
C ILE A 24 15.59 -2.96 -10.44
N ASP A 25 16.85 -3.35 -10.49
CA ASP A 25 17.58 -3.56 -11.75
C ASP A 25 16.91 -4.62 -12.62
N LYS A 26 16.51 -5.76 -12.03
CA LYS A 26 15.89 -6.85 -12.76
C LYS A 26 14.59 -6.45 -13.44
N TYR A 27 13.74 -5.67 -12.77
CA TYR A 27 12.40 -5.36 -13.29
C TYR A 27 12.34 -4.00 -14.01
N HIS A 28 13.22 -3.04 -13.70
CA HIS A 28 13.31 -1.79 -14.47
C HIS A 28 13.98 -1.97 -15.83
N HIS A 29 14.82 -2.98 -16.03
CA HIS A 29 15.34 -3.31 -17.36
C HIS A 29 14.35 -4.09 -18.25
N TYR A 30 13.34 -4.75 -17.67
CA TYR A 30 12.32 -5.45 -18.44
C TYR A 30 11.37 -4.50 -19.18
N ASP A 31 11.13 -3.31 -18.62
CA ASP A 31 10.28 -2.28 -19.25
C ASP A 31 11.02 -1.49 -20.36
N ARG A 32 12.34 -1.72 -20.48
CA ARG A 32 13.21 -1.08 -21.49
C ARG A 32 13.99 -2.08 -22.34
N ALA A 33 13.49 -3.30 -22.50
CA ALA A 33 13.96 -4.19 -23.56
C ALA A 33 13.39 -3.68 -24.89
N VAL A 34 14.06 -2.67 -25.46
CA VAL A 34 13.95 -2.40 -26.90
C VAL A 34 14.39 -3.69 -27.59
N VAL A 35 13.45 -4.35 -28.24
CA VAL A 35 13.72 -5.53 -29.06
C VAL A 35 14.63 -5.09 -30.21
N THR A 36 15.94 -5.26 -30.05
CA THR A 36 16.88 -5.11 -31.15
C THR A 36 16.70 -6.30 -32.11
N PRO A 37 16.49 -6.07 -33.42
CA PRO A 37 16.18 -7.11 -34.40
C PRO A 37 17.31 -8.11 -34.67
N GLU A 38 18.45 -7.96 -34.00
CA GLU A 38 19.64 -8.80 -34.18
C GLU A 38 19.57 -10.15 -33.43
N ASN A 39 18.60 -10.31 -32.51
CA ASN A 39 18.37 -11.57 -31.78
C ASN A 39 17.21 -12.41 -32.35
N VAL A 40 16.79 -12.16 -33.59
CA VAL A 40 15.55 -12.69 -34.20
C VAL A 40 15.73 -14.08 -34.87
N SER A 41 16.88 -14.74 -34.73
CA SER A 41 17.08 -16.07 -35.36
C SER A 41 16.32 -17.23 -34.69
N ASP A 42 15.57 -16.99 -33.60
CA ASP A 42 14.91 -18.06 -32.84
C ASP A 42 13.48 -17.70 -32.40
N ILE A 43 12.75 -16.90 -33.20
CA ILE A 43 11.31 -16.65 -32.96
C ILE A 43 10.52 -17.97 -32.90
N ASP A 44 10.91 -18.98 -33.67
CA ASP A 44 10.27 -20.31 -33.69
C ASP A 44 10.53 -21.15 -32.43
N LYS A 45 11.46 -20.74 -31.55
CA LYS A 45 11.72 -21.41 -30.26
C LYS A 45 11.08 -20.71 -29.08
N VAL A 46 10.38 -19.59 -29.27
CA VAL A 46 9.64 -18.96 -28.17
C VAL A 46 8.38 -19.80 -27.94
N PRO A 47 8.26 -20.53 -26.81
CA PRO A 47 7.02 -21.21 -26.49
C PRO A 47 5.93 -20.15 -26.31
N VAL A 48 5.03 -20.07 -27.30
CA VAL A 48 3.86 -19.21 -27.22
C VAL A 48 2.92 -19.85 -26.21
N LEU A 49 2.57 -19.12 -25.15
CA LEU A 49 1.53 -19.52 -24.20
C LEU A 49 0.20 -19.64 -24.95
N THR A 50 -0.14 -20.84 -25.39
CA THR A 50 -1.39 -21.16 -26.11
C THR A 50 -2.58 -21.31 -25.17
N GLU A 51 -2.34 -21.36 -23.87
CA GLU A 51 -3.39 -21.36 -22.85
C GLU A 51 -3.79 -19.92 -22.51
N CYS A 52 -5.00 -19.53 -22.92
CA CYS A 52 -5.65 -18.35 -22.38
C CYS A 52 -5.99 -18.61 -20.91
N VAL A 53 -5.13 -18.17 -20.00
CA VAL A 53 -5.43 -18.12 -18.57
C VAL A 53 -6.60 -17.18 -18.37
N LYS A 54 -7.80 -17.74 -18.19
CA LYS A 54 -8.96 -17.00 -17.69
C LYS A 54 -8.66 -16.63 -16.24
N LEU A 55 -7.99 -15.51 -16.05
CA LEU A 55 -7.95 -14.85 -14.76
C LEU A 55 -9.42 -14.63 -14.40
N ARG A 56 -9.91 -15.36 -13.38
CA ARG A 56 -11.12 -14.88 -12.69
C ARG A 56 -10.73 -13.49 -12.26
N SER A 57 -11.34 -12.49 -12.90
CA SER A 57 -11.35 -11.13 -12.39
C SER A 57 -11.97 -11.26 -11.01
N LYS A 58 -11.13 -11.53 -10.02
CA LYS A 58 -11.39 -11.11 -8.66
C LYS A 58 -11.30 -9.61 -8.81
N HIS A 59 -12.45 -9.04 -9.17
CA HIS A 59 -12.78 -7.69 -8.82
C HIS A 59 -12.27 -7.56 -7.38
N LEU A 60 -11.14 -6.89 -7.19
CA LEU A 60 -10.72 -6.41 -5.88
C LEU A 60 -11.74 -5.32 -5.56
N GLN A 61 -12.98 -5.75 -5.34
CA GLN A 61 -13.96 -5.00 -4.61
C GLN A 61 -13.27 -4.87 -3.27
N ALA A 62 -12.73 -3.67 -3.02
CA ALA A 62 -12.35 -3.35 -1.67
C ALA A 62 -13.63 -3.55 -0.87
N GLU A 63 -13.72 -4.65 -0.12
CA GLU A 63 -14.76 -4.93 0.86
C GLU A 63 -14.58 -3.93 2.03
N PHE A 64 -14.49 -2.64 1.73
CA PHE A 64 -14.93 -1.61 2.66
C PHE A 64 -16.45 -1.68 2.66
N ASP A 65 -16.91 -2.78 3.25
CA ASP A 65 -18.29 -3.11 3.49
C ASP A 65 -18.82 -2.02 4.42
N GLU A 66 -19.57 -1.08 3.84
CA GLU A 66 -20.56 -0.18 4.46
C GLU A 66 -20.12 0.80 5.56
N LEU A 67 -18.94 0.67 6.16
CA LEU A 67 -18.51 1.50 7.29
C LEU A 67 -17.73 2.73 6.80
N SER A 68 -18.12 3.91 7.30
CA SER A 68 -17.37 5.14 7.03
C SER A 68 -15.91 4.98 7.50
N PRO A 69 -14.91 5.55 6.80
CA PRO A 69 -13.50 5.45 7.21
C PRO A 69 -13.24 5.86 8.66
N LEU A 70 -14.03 6.83 9.16
CA LEU A 70 -14.02 7.27 10.56
C LEU A 70 -14.47 6.18 11.52
N ARG A 71 -15.47 5.38 11.15
CA ARG A 71 -15.94 4.26 11.97
C ARG A 71 -14.91 3.15 12.03
N LEU A 72 -14.28 2.81 10.91
CA LEU A 72 -13.16 1.84 10.86
C LEU A 72 -11.99 2.29 11.75
N LEU A 73 -11.60 3.56 11.65
CA LEU A 73 -10.52 4.12 12.47
C LEU A 73 -10.88 4.11 13.96
N LEU A 74 -12.11 4.51 14.31
CA LEU A 74 -12.58 4.51 15.68
C LEU A 74 -12.64 3.09 16.25
N ASP A 75 -13.15 2.12 15.50
CA ASP A 75 -13.24 0.74 15.93
C ASP A 75 -11.85 0.13 16.15
N ALA A 76 -10.89 0.41 15.25
CA ALA A 76 -9.49 0.02 15.45
C ALA A 76 -8.89 0.66 16.71
N ALA A 77 -9.11 1.96 16.94
CA ALA A 77 -8.60 2.66 18.12
C ALA A 77 -9.23 2.15 19.43
N LEU A 78 -10.51 1.80 19.42
CA LEU A 78 -11.21 1.22 20.58
C LEU A 78 -10.67 -0.18 20.89
N VAL A 79 -10.37 -0.98 19.87
CA VAL A 79 -9.74 -2.30 20.01
C VAL A 79 -8.33 -2.15 20.59
N ASP A 80 -7.52 -1.25 20.04
CA ASP A 80 -6.15 -1.00 20.51
C ASP A 80 -6.10 -0.47 21.96
N ALA A 81 -7.08 0.37 22.34
CA ALA A 81 -7.21 0.89 23.69
C ALA A 81 -7.87 -0.11 24.68
N ASN A 82 -8.34 -1.25 24.18
CA ASN A 82 -9.11 -2.24 24.94
C ASN A 82 -10.32 -1.63 25.68
N ILE A 83 -11.03 -0.72 25.02
CA ILE A 83 -12.21 -0.02 25.55
C ILE A 83 -13.46 -0.63 24.92
N GLU A 84 -14.30 -1.23 25.75
CA GLU A 84 -15.63 -1.66 25.34
C GLU A 84 -16.60 -0.49 25.36
N LEU A 85 -17.02 -0.06 24.16
CA LEU A 85 -18.02 0.99 23.98
C LEU A 85 -19.33 0.39 23.44
N GLY A 86 -20.49 0.87 23.90
CA GLY A 86 -21.77 0.41 23.38
C GLY A 86 -21.93 0.75 21.89
N PRO A 87 -22.73 -0.01 21.10
CA PRO A 87 -22.92 0.28 19.68
C PRO A 87 -23.58 1.65 19.44
N ALA A 88 -24.48 2.09 20.33
CA ALA A 88 -25.10 3.41 20.28
C ALA A 88 -24.08 4.53 20.56
N ASP A 89 -23.21 4.35 21.55
CA ASP A 89 -22.19 5.33 21.92
C ASP A 89 -21.10 5.45 20.84
N ARG A 90 -20.72 4.32 20.22
CA ARG A 90 -19.82 4.32 19.05
C ARG A 90 -20.40 5.14 17.91
N GLN A 91 -21.68 4.94 17.58
CA GLN A 91 -22.33 5.69 16.51
C GLN A 91 -22.44 7.18 16.85
N ALA A 92 -22.80 7.53 18.09
CA ALA A 92 -22.84 8.91 18.54
C ALA A 92 -21.47 9.58 18.46
N LEU A 93 -20.40 8.86 18.80
CA LEU A 93 -19.04 9.35 18.72
C LEU A 93 -18.58 9.56 17.27
N VAL A 94 -18.89 8.64 16.35
CA VAL A 94 -18.62 8.82 14.91
C VAL A 94 -19.31 10.09 14.40
N HIS A 95 -20.60 10.27 14.67
CA HIS A 95 -21.32 11.47 14.24
C HIS A 95 -20.79 12.76 14.87
N ALA A 96 -20.38 12.74 16.14
CA ALA A 96 -19.76 13.88 16.78
C ALA A 96 -18.42 14.26 16.12
N LEU A 97 -17.62 13.26 15.73
CA LEU A 97 -16.35 13.46 15.04
C LEU A 97 -16.55 14.00 13.62
N GLU A 98 -17.51 13.46 12.87
CA GLU A 98 -17.88 13.95 11.53
C GLU A 98 -18.30 15.43 11.59
N ASN A 99 -19.18 15.77 12.53
CA ASN A 99 -19.62 17.16 12.72
C ASN A 99 -18.46 18.08 13.09
N ARG A 100 -17.55 17.63 13.96
CA ARG A 100 -16.39 18.43 14.36
C ARG A 100 -15.46 18.69 13.18
N ILE A 101 -15.22 17.71 12.31
CA ILE A 101 -14.37 17.88 11.13
C ILE A 101 -14.98 18.93 10.19
N ILE A 102 -16.29 18.87 9.94
CA ILE A 102 -17.00 19.86 9.12
C ILE A 102 -16.89 21.26 9.71
N VAL A 103 -17.03 21.40 11.04
CA VAL A 103 -16.87 22.69 11.71
C VAL A 103 -15.44 23.20 11.59
N GLN A 104 -14.43 22.34 11.76
CA GLN A 104 -13.03 22.73 11.62
C GLN A 104 -12.68 23.14 10.19
N GLU A 105 -13.21 22.45 9.19
CA GLU A 105 -13.02 22.81 7.79
C GLU A 105 -13.58 24.21 7.49
N LYS A 106 -14.78 24.52 7.99
CA LYS A 106 -15.37 25.87 7.89
C LYS A 106 -14.50 26.94 8.54
N VAL A 107 -14.01 26.67 9.75
CA VAL A 107 -13.13 27.62 10.48
C VAL A 107 -11.82 27.83 9.72
N LEU A 108 -11.23 26.79 9.13
CA LEU A 108 -10.00 26.91 8.33
C LEU A 108 -10.22 27.73 7.05
N LEU A 109 -11.36 27.57 6.40
CA LEU A 109 -11.74 28.36 5.22
C LEU A 109 -12.00 29.83 5.56
N GLU A 110 -12.56 30.12 6.74
CA GLU A 110 -12.77 31.50 7.22
C GLU A 110 -11.46 32.21 7.59
N HIS A 111 -10.41 31.49 7.98
CA HIS A 111 -9.09 32.08 8.28
C HIS A 111 -8.20 32.28 7.04
N GLN A 112 -8.64 31.83 5.86
CA GLN A 112 -7.93 32.00 4.59
C GLN A 112 -8.46 33.14 3.71
N ASN A 113 -9.57 33.78 4.11
CA ASN A 113 -10.14 34.98 3.48
C ASN A 113 -9.87 36.23 4.34
#